data_AF-B9FCC8-F1
#
_entry.id   AF-B9FCC8-F1
#
_cell.length_a   1.000
_cell.length_b   1.000
_cell.length_c   1.000
_cell.angle_alpha   90.00
_cell.angle_beta   90.00
_cell.angle_gamma   90.00
#
_symmetry.space_group_name_H-M   'P 1'
#
loop_
_entity.id
_entity.type
_entity.pdbx_description
1 polymer ?
#
loop_
_entity_poly.entity_id
_entity_poly.type
_entity_poly.pdbx_seq_one_letter_code
_entity_poly.pdbx_strand_id
1 'polypeptide(L)'
;MAQPRTHVVGGLRALRTAIVSPSPAPPAGERALPLTFLDAQWLSAHPVERVFFYRLGPGGDDVDAVLSRLVESLARALHAFYPLAGRVRLTPGETNRYELFYQPGDGVAFTVAEHDGVGVGVDELADTDEPREVARIATFVPELPKGGAVLALQATVLPPDRRGLALGVTRPPLRLRWAKHAFDSPDVAGKLLATFTLSRQQLQNVKDAVAGEAARRGVRRRVARRSSPRSASRGCASAALGPTAKKGLAVTAAPNLVFPVDHRSRLEPRVPEKYLGNCIGPGFATAHETELATTTTTADGLFTACAAVAAGIDEAVRGEPTYWERWVERITEACADDMSLSVAGSTRFGVYDMDFGFGRPAKVDVVSVAKTDAMSVAEDRSGSGGIEVGIALSPARMERFRRWLADAIALLSSSSHCN
;
A
#
# COMPACT_ATOMS: atom_id res chain seq x y z
N MET A 1 22.24 31.28 -25.27
CA MET A 1 21.23 30.23 -25.04
C MET A 1 21.68 29.41 -23.84
N ALA A 2 21.04 29.58 -22.69
CA ALA A 2 21.34 28.80 -21.49
C ALA A 2 20.59 27.47 -21.57
N GLN A 3 21.31 26.34 -21.51
CA GLN A 3 20.72 25.02 -21.39
C GLN A 3 19.95 24.92 -20.06
N PRO A 4 18.77 24.26 -20.03
CA PRO A 4 18.04 24.07 -18.78
C PRO A 4 18.87 23.17 -17.85
N ARG A 5 19.09 23.64 -16.62
CA ARG A 5 19.82 22.89 -15.59
C ARG A 5 19.06 21.61 -15.25
N THR A 6 19.60 20.47 -15.65
CA THR A 6 19.15 19.15 -15.20
C THR A 6 19.46 19.01 -13.71
N HIS A 7 18.44 18.92 -12.87
CA HIS A 7 18.61 18.55 -11.46
C HIS A 7 18.96 17.06 -11.39
N VAL A 8 20.19 16.76 -10.96
CA VAL A 8 20.63 15.39 -10.66
C VAL A 8 20.41 15.15 -9.18
N VAL A 9 19.50 14.24 -8.83
CA VAL A 9 19.28 13.80 -7.44
C VAL A 9 19.54 12.30 -7.40
N GLY A 10 20.59 11.88 -6.69
CA GLY A 10 20.89 10.46 -6.47
C GLY A 10 21.20 9.63 -7.71
N GLY A 11 21.66 10.24 -8.81
CA GLY A 11 21.90 9.57 -10.11
C GLY A 11 20.67 9.51 -11.03
N LEU A 12 19.55 10.09 -10.61
CA LEU A 12 18.38 10.28 -11.47
C LEU A 12 18.50 11.59 -12.25
N ARG A 13 18.30 11.50 -13.57
CA ARG A 13 18.20 12.65 -14.48
C ARG A 13 16.82 12.67 -15.14
N ALA A 14 15.99 13.65 -14.77
CA ALA A 14 14.74 13.91 -15.49
C ALA A 14 15.04 14.43 -16.91
N LEU A 15 14.49 13.77 -17.92
CA LEU A 15 14.67 14.15 -19.33
C LEU A 15 13.58 15.12 -19.79
N ARG A 16 12.32 14.79 -19.49
CA ARG A 16 11.15 15.61 -19.86
C ARG A 16 10.00 15.36 -18.91
N THR A 17 9.19 16.38 -18.71
CA THR A 17 7.88 16.27 -18.05
C THR A 17 6.83 16.85 -18.97
N ALA A 18 5.78 16.07 -19.25
CA ALA A 18 4.65 16.47 -20.07
C ALA A 18 3.36 16.37 -19.28
N ILE A 19 2.36 17.15 -19.66
CA ILE A 19 0.99 17.01 -19.18
C ILE A 19 0.23 16.14 -20.18
N VAL A 20 -0.24 14.99 -19.74
CA VAL A 20 -1.03 14.05 -20.55
C VAL A 20 -2.50 14.30 -20.27
N SER A 21 -3.18 14.90 -21.22
CA SER A 21 -4.62 15.16 -21.15
C SER A 21 -5.44 13.97 -21.66
N PRO A 22 -6.70 13.82 -21.21
CA PRO A 22 -7.61 12.83 -21.77
C PRO A 22 -7.74 12.92 -23.30
N SER A 23 -7.64 11.78 -23.99
CA SER A 23 -7.81 11.71 -25.44
C SER A 23 -8.59 10.44 -25.86
N PRO A 24 -9.72 10.58 -26.57
CA PRO A 24 -10.36 11.83 -26.98
C PRO A 24 -10.84 12.64 -25.76
N ALA A 25 -11.17 13.92 -25.95
CA ALA A 25 -11.71 14.74 -24.89
C ALA A 25 -12.97 14.06 -24.29
N PRO A 26 -13.17 14.09 -22.96
CA PRO A 26 -14.36 13.50 -22.36
C PRO A 26 -15.61 14.24 -22.88
N PRO A 27 -16.74 13.54 -23.09
CA PRO A 27 -17.98 14.19 -23.54
C PRO A 27 -18.53 15.18 -22.51
N ALA A 28 -18.09 15.05 -21.25
CA ALA A 28 -18.33 16.00 -20.20
C ALA A 28 -17.34 17.17 -20.32
N GLY A 29 -17.86 18.41 -20.38
CA GLY A 29 -17.05 19.62 -20.18
C GLY A 29 -16.55 19.72 -18.73
N GLU A 30 -16.71 20.88 -18.11
CA GLU A 30 -16.36 21.03 -16.69
C GLU A 30 -17.19 20.10 -15.79
N ARG A 31 -16.53 19.44 -14.84
CA ARG A 31 -17.16 18.52 -13.88
C ARG A 31 -16.58 18.70 -12.49
N ALA A 32 -17.46 18.89 -11.52
CA ALA A 32 -17.15 18.81 -10.10
C ALA A 32 -17.80 17.55 -9.52
N LEU A 33 -17.00 16.70 -8.87
CA LEU A 33 -17.43 15.55 -8.12
C LEU A 33 -17.24 15.86 -6.63
N PRO A 34 -18.33 16.08 -5.85
CA PRO A 34 -18.19 16.35 -4.43
C PRO A 34 -17.55 15.14 -3.73
N LEU A 35 -16.60 15.40 -2.85
CA LEU A 35 -16.01 14.35 -2.04
C LEU A 35 -17.03 13.85 -1.03
N THR A 36 -17.14 12.53 -0.88
CA THR A 36 -17.97 11.91 0.14
C THR A 36 -17.29 12.00 1.51
N PHE A 37 -18.00 11.63 2.59
CA PHE A 37 -17.38 11.56 3.92
C PHE A 37 -16.24 10.53 3.98
N LEU A 38 -16.34 9.44 3.20
CA LEU A 38 -15.30 8.40 3.07
C LEU A 38 -14.09 8.88 2.26
N ASP A 39 -14.26 9.93 1.47
CA ASP A 39 -13.19 10.61 0.74
C ASP A 39 -12.51 11.68 1.61
N ALA A 40 -13.32 12.46 2.34
CA ALA A 40 -12.88 13.61 3.11
C ALA A 40 -11.87 13.26 4.23
N GLN A 41 -12.01 12.08 4.85
CA GLN A 41 -11.07 11.60 5.89
C GLN A 41 -9.62 11.56 5.41
N TRP A 42 -9.42 11.37 4.11
CA TRP A 42 -8.10 11.13 3.56
C TRP A 42 -7.38 12.44 3.21
N LEU A 43 -8.07 13.58 3.22
CA LEU A 43 -7.52 14.90 2.92
C LEU A 43 -6.24 15.22 3.73
N SER A 44 -6.09 14.73 4.95
CA SER A 44 -4.89 15.02 5.75
C SER A 44 -3.76 13.98 5.60
N ALA A 45 -3.97 12.90 4.84
CA ALA A 45 -3.03 11.78 4.77
C ALA A 45 -1.90 11.96 3.73
N HIS A 46 -0.81 11.22 3.92
CA HIS A 46 0.32 11.20 2.97
C HIS A 46 -0.06 10.54 1.64
N PRO A 47 0.43 11.07 0.48
CA PRO A 47 0.29 10.43 -0.83
C PRO A 47 0.61 8.95 -0.82
N VAL A 48 -0.19 8.17 -1.54
CA VAL A 48 0.15 6.79 -1.82
C VAL A 48 1.16 6.78 -2.96
N GLU A 49 2.32 6.22 -2.66
CA GLU A 49 3.49 6.20 -3.53
C GLU A 49 3.86 4.75 -3.79
N ARG A 50 3.92 4.39 -5.08
CA ARG A 50 4.21 3.01 -5.50
C ARG A 50 5.15 3.03 -6.69
N VAL A 51 6.01 2.02 -6.79
CA VAL A 51 6.91 1.82 -7.92
C VAL A 51 6.76 0.41 -8.43
N PHE A 52 6.64 0.27 -9.75
CA PHE A 52 6.62 -1.01 -10.45
C PHE A 52 7.92 -1.14 -11.24
N PHE A 53 8.66 -2.23 -11.06
CA PHE A 53 9.88 -2.51 -11.79
C PHE A 53 9.60 -3.54 -12.88
N TYR A 54 10.00 -3.26 -14.12
CA TYR A 54 9.78 -4.11 -15.28
C TYR A 54 11.09 -4.44 -15.98
N ARG A 55 11.18 -5.67 -16.48
CA ARG A 55 12.21 -6.11 -17.41
C ARG A 55 11.69 -5.99 -18.84
N LEU A 56 12.42 -5.28 -19.67
CA LEU A 56 12.15 -5.18 -21.10
C LEU A 56 12.91 -6.32 -21.81
N GLY A 57 12.21 -7.06 -22.67
CA GLY A 57 12.74 -8.27 -23.28
C GLY A 57 13.90 -8.03 -24.27
N PRO A 58 14.77 -9.03 -24.51
CA PRO A 58 15.92 -8.92 -25.41
C PRO A 58 15.56 -8.84 -26.91
N GLY A 59 14.29 -9.04 -27.28
CA GLY A 59 13.81 -9.17 -28.67
C GLY A 59 13.05 -7.96 -29.25
N GLY A 60 13.05 -6.81 -28.60
CA GLY A 60 12.53 -5.57 -29.20
C GLY A 60 11.24 -5.06 -28.58
N ASP A 61 11.40 -4.06 -27.73
CA ASP A 61 10.76 -2.78 -27.98
C ASP A 61 11.79 -1.70 -27.71
N ASP A 62 11.94 -0.77 -28.63
CA ASP A 62 12.65 0.47 -28.35
C ASP A 62 11.99 1.11 -27.12
N VAL A 63 12.77 1.40 -26.08
CA VAL A 63 12.28 2.01 -24.83
C VAL A 63 11.51 3.29 -25.14
N ASP A 64 11.92 4.04 -26.15
CA ASP A 64 11.25 5.26 -26.56
C ASP A 64 9.86 4.97 -27.17
N ALA A 65 9.71 3.83 -27.86
CA ALA A 65 8.41 3.32 -28.31
C ALA A 65 7.54 2.88 -27.13
N VAL A 66 8.11 2.18 -26.13
CA VAL A 66 7.39 1.81 -24.89
C VAL A 66 6.85 3.06 -24.20
N LEU A 67 7.70 4.07 -23.99
CA LEU A 67 7.33 5.33 -23.34
C LEU A 67 6.24 6.07 -24.13
N SER A 68 6.32 6.06 -25.46
CA SER A 68 5.31 6.67 -26.32
C SER A 68 3.96 5.97 -26.20
N ARG A 69 3.94 4.62 -26.23
CA ARG A 69 2.72 3.83 -26.01
C ARG A 69 2.14 4.03 -24.60
N LEU A 70 2.98 4.18 -23.57
CA LEU A 70 2.52 4.49 -22.22
C LEU A 70 1.80 5.85 -22.17
N VAL A 71 2.34 6.89 -22.81
CA VAL A 71 1.69 8.20 -22.89
C VAL A 71 0.37 8.14 -23.66
N GLU A 72 0.33 7.46 -24.81
CA GLU A 72 -0.89 7.30 -25.60
C GLU A 72 -1.97 6.51 -24.84
N SER A 73 -1.58 5.40 -24.22
CA SER A 73 -2.48 4.55 -23.43
C SER A 73 -3.01 5.29 -22.20
N LEU A 74 -2.20 6.11 -21.54
CA LEU A 74 -2.61 6.99 -20.45
C LEU A 74 -3.65 8.01 -20.91
N ALA A 75 -3.43 8.68 -22.04
CA ALA A 75 -4.40 9.64 -22.59
C ALA A 75 -5.77 8.97 -22.84
N ARG A 76 -5.76 7.75 -23.41
CA ARG A 76 -6.98 6.94 -23.63
C ARG A 76 -7.63 6.49 -22.34
N ALA A 77 -6.87 6.08 -21.34
CA ALA A 77 -7.41 5.70 -20.04
C ALA A 77 -8.04 6.92 -19.33
N LEU A 78 -7.40 8.08 -19.41
CA LEU A 78 -7.92 9.33 -18.85
C LEU A 78 -9.22 9.80 -19.52
N HIS A 79 -9.57 9.34 -20.72
CA HIS A 79 -10.90 9.58 -21.27
C HIS A 79 -11.99 8.97 -20.37
N ALA A 80 -11.80 7.72 -19.93
CA ALA A 80 -12.73 7.02 -19.03
C ALA A 80 -12.56 7.45 -17.56
N PHE A 81 -11.33 7.80 -17.17
CA PHE A 81 -10.96 8.20 -15.80
C PHE A 81 -10.59 9.68 -15.72
N TYR A 82 -11.32 10.55 -16.42
CA TYR A 82 -11.06 11.99 -16.47
C TYR A 82 -10.94 12.67 -15.09
N PRO A 83 -11.61 12.20 -14.01
CA PRO A 83 -11.37 12.73 -12.68
C PRO A 83 -9.90 12.71 -12.24
N LEU A 84 -9.12 11.72 -12.68
CA LEU A 84 -7.70 11.59 -12.30
C LEU A 84 -6.80 12.65 -12.96
N ALA A 85 -7.25 13.25 -14.06
CA ALA A 85 -6.58 14.39 -14.68
C ALA A 85 -6.85 15.72 -13.94
N GLY A 86 -7.91 15.75 -13.12
CA GLY A 86 -8.35 16.94 -12.40
C GLY A 86 -7.58 17.20 -11.10
N ARG A 87 -8.20 18.02 -10.25
CA ARG A 87 -7.63 18.53 -9.00
C ARG A 87 -8.64 18.48 -7.87
N VAL A 88 -8.18 18.16 -6.67
CA VAL A 88 -8.96 18.40 -5.44
C VAL A 88 -8.90 19.88 -5.11
N ARG A 89 -10.07 20.51 -4.96
CA ARG A 89 -10.19 21.92 -4.54
C ARG A 89 -11.30 22.09 -3.53
N LEU A 90 -11.26 23.20 -2.80
CA LEU A 90 -12.39 23.67 -2.00
C LEU A 90 -13.52 24.06 -2.96
N THR A 91 -14.73 23.60 -2.67
CA THR A 91 -15.92 23.98 -3.44
C THR A 91 -16.11 25.50 -3.35
N PRO A 92 -16.27 26.22 -4.47
CA PRO A 92 -16.45 27.67 -4.47
C PRO A 92 -17.59 28.11 -3.54
N GLY A 93 -17.31 29.06 -2.64
CA GLY A 93 -18.31 29.60 -1.70
C GLY A 93 -18.54 28.75 -0.44
N GLU A 94 -17.92 27.58 -0.33
CA GLU A 94 -17.99 26.72 0.85
C GLU A 94 -16.68 26.78 1.65
N THR A 95 -16.72 26.61 2.96
CA THR A 95 -15.52 26.66 3.83
C THR A 95 -14.94 25.29 4.14
N ASN A 96 -15.74 24.23 4.06
CA ASN A 96 -15.37 22.87 4.48
C ASN A 96 -15.86 21.77 3.52
N ARG A 97 -16.23 22.12 2.29
CA ARG A 97 -16.59 21.14 1.24
C ARG A 97 -15.55 21.10 0.15
N TYR A 98 -15.19 19.89 -0.24
CA TYR A 98 -14.19 19.65 -1.26
C TYR A 98 -14.79 18.89 -2.41
N GLU A 99 -14.27 19.16 -3.59
CA GLU A 99 -14.65 18.51 -4.81
C GLU A 99 -13.40 18.12 -5.59
N LEU A 100 -13.50 17.00 -6.29
CA LEU A 100 -12.61 16.70 -7.37
C LEU A 100 -13.14 17.40 -8.62
N PHE A 101 -12.38 18.38 -9.09
CA PHE A 101 -12.74 19.23 -10.22
C PHE A 101 -11.88 18.91 -11.43
N TYR A 102 -12.54 18.75 -12.57
CA TYR A 102 -11.92 18.59 -13.88
C TYR A 102 -12.45 19.68 -14.83
N GLN A 103 -11.55 20.27 -15.59
CA GLN A 103 -11.86 21.16 -16.71
C GLN A 103 -11.08 20.75 -17.98
N PRO A 104 -11.60 21.05 -19.18
CA PRO A 104 -10.86 20.83 -20.42
C PRO A 104 -9.47 21.49 -20.39
N GLY A 105 -8.45 20.73 -20.77
CA GLY A 105 -7.04 21.14 -20.69
C GLY A 105 -6.32 20.66 -19.43
N ASP A 106 -7.03 20.17 -18.41
CA ASP A 106 -6.41 19.44 -17.30
C ASP A 106 -5.77 18.12 -17.80
N GLY A 107 -4.82 17.61 -17.03
CA GLY A 107 -4.04 16.44 -17.39
C GLY A 107 -3.11 15.98 -16.27
N VAL A 108 -2.51 14.81 -16.49
CA VAL A 108 -1.62 14.15 -15.54
C VAL A 108 -0.18 14.49 -15.87
N ALA A 109 0.60 14.88 -14.85
CA ALA A 109 2.05 15.05 -15.03
C ALA A 109 2.71 13.69 -15.25
N PHE A 110 3.38 13.54 -16.39
CA PHE A 110 4.13 12.35 -16.76
C PHE A 110 5.59 12.73 -17.00
N THR A 111 6.48 12.27 -16.12
CA THR A 111 7.92 12.53 -16.20
C THR A 111 8.63 11.32 -16.78
N VAL A 112 9.49 11.54 -17.78
CA VAL A 112 10.47 10.56 -18.25
C VAL A 112 11.81 10.91 -17.66
N ALA A 113 12.46 9.93 -17.04
CA ALA A 113 13.78 10.07 -16.45
C ALA A 113 14.69 8.91 -16.83
N GLU A 114 15.99 9.10 -16.64
CA GLU A 114 17.02 8.06 -16.76
C GLU A 114 17.81 7.99 -15.46
N HIS A 115 18.26 6.80 -15.10
CA HIS A 115 19.16 6.59 -13.98
C HIS A 115 20.57 6.24 -14.49
N ASP A 116 21.60 6.93 -14.00
CA ASP A 116 23.00 6.75 -14.43
C ASP A 116 23.84 5.84 -13.51
N GLY A 117 23.32 5.54 -12.32
CA GLY A 117 24.06 4.83 -11.27
C GLY A 117 24.35 3.35 -11.53
N VAL A 118 25.59 2.96 -11.23
CA VAL A 118 26.04 1.56 -11.07
C VAL A 118 25.30 0.92 -9.87
N GLY A 119 24.80 -0.32 -10.02
CA GLY A 119 24.10 -1.05 -8.95
C GLY A 119 22.64 -0.61 -8.70
N VAL A 120 22.01 -0.01 -9.72
CA VAL A 120 20.60 0.42 -9.73
C VAL A 120 19.85 -0.21 -10.91
N GLY A 121 20.36 -1.32 -11.44
CA GLY A 121 19.69 -2.01 -12.51
C GLY A 121 18.42 -2.71 -12.03
N VAL A 122 17.61 -3.11 -13.00
CA VAL A 122 16.35 -3.80 -12.72
C VAL A 122 16.59 -5.08 -11.91
N ASP A 123 17.68 -5.78 -12.15
CA ASP A 123 18.00 -7.02 -11.44
C ASP A 123 18.37 -6.74 -9.98
N GLU A 124 19.20 -5.74 -9.69
CA GLU A 124 19.52 -5.36 -8.31
C GLU A 124 18.29 -4.83 -7.55
N LEU A 125 17.37 -4.16 -8.24
CA LEU A 125 16.17 -3.62 -7.62
C LEU A 125 15.05 -4.66 -7.47
N ALA A 126 14.91 -5.59 -8.41
CA ALA A 126 13.77 -6.51 -8.48
C ALA A 126 14.07 -7.92 -7.98
N ASP A 127 15.29 -8.44 -8.13
CA ASP A 127 15.61 -9.83 -7.75
C ASP A 127 15.91 -10.01 -6.26
N THR A 128 16.04 -8.90 -5.52
CA THR A 128 16.31 -8.96 -4.11
C THR A 128 15.10 -8.62 -3.25
N ASP A 129 14.89 -9.45 -2.24
CA ASP A 129 14.03 -9.16 -1.09
C ASP A 129 14.83 -8.57 0.08
N GLU A 130 16.14 -8.34 -0.12
CA GLU A 130 17.01 -7.72 0.87
C GLU A 130 16.59 -6.26 1.18
N PRO A 131 16.86 -5.79 2.41
CA PRO A 131 16.61 -4.42 2.80
C PRO A 131 17.33 -3.41 1.92
N ARG A 132 16.58 -2.46 1.34
CA ARG A 132 17.09 -1.38 0.49
C ARG A 132 16.80 -0.03 1.12
N GLU A 133 17.71 0.92 0.99
CA GLU A 133 17.50 2.28 1.50
C GLU A 133 16.28 2.92 0.84
N VAL A 134 15.34 3.42 1.66
CA VAL A 134 14.12 4.04 1.15
C VAL A 134 14.45 5.25 0.27
N ALA A 135 15.47 6.03 0.63
CA ALA A 135 15.92 7.18 -0.14
C ALA A 135 16.27 6.83 -1.60
N ARG A 136 16.81 5.63 -1.85
CA ARG A 136 17.14 5.15 -3.20
C ARG A 136 15.90 4.78 -4.02
N ILE A 137 14.86 4.26 -3.37
CA ILE A 137 13.62 3.85 -4.04
C ILE A 137 12.69 5.06 -4.26
N ALA A 138 12.71 6.02 -3.33
CA ALA A 138 11.88 7.21 -3.38
C ALA A 138 12.17 8.12 -4.58
N THR A 139 13.37 8.05 -5.17
CA THR A 139 13.72 8.80 -6.39
C THR A 139 12.90 8.36 -7.61
N PHE A 140 12.38 7.13 -7.65
CA PHE A 140 11.57 6.63 -8.75
C PHE A 140 10.11 7.10 -8.70
N VAL A 141 9.71 7.78 -7.63
CA VAL A 141 8.35 8.24 -7.40
C VAL A 141 8.25 9.75 -7.72
N PRO A 142 7.29 10.19 -8.54
CA PRO A 142 7.11 11.62 -8.82
C PRO A 142 6.51 12.36 -7.62
N GLU A 143 6.85 13.63 -7.46
CA GLU A 143 6.07 14.52 -6.59
C GLU A 143 4.75 14.89 -7.26
N LEU A 144 3.68 15.02 -6.46
CA LEU A 144 2.42 15.56 -6.97
C LEU A 144 2.57 17.05 -7.29
N PRO A 145 2.15 17.51 -8.47
CA PRO A 145 2.09 18.93 -8.78
C PRO A 145 1.27 19.70 -7.75
N LYS A 146 1.70 20.94 -7.47
CA LYS A 146 0.96 21.86 -6.59
C LYS A 146 -0.46 22.11 -7.12
N GLY A 147 -1.33 22.54 -6.23
CA GLY A 147 -2.73 22.87 -6.57
C GLY A 147 -3.62 21.64 -6.70
N GLY A 148 -3.44 20.65 -5.82
CA GLY A 148 -4.40 19.56 -5.63
C GLY A 148 -4.42 18.47 -6.69
N ALA A 149 -3.36 18.30 -7.48
CA ALA A 149 -3.32 17.25 -8.51
C ALA A 149 -3.60 15.86 -7.94
N VAL A 150 -4.37 15.05 -8.68
CA VAL A 150 -4.85 13.74 -8.23
C VAL A 150 -3.95 12.58 -8.69
N LEU A 151 -3.09 12.80 -9.67
CA LEU A 151 -2.18 11.76 -10.17
C LEU A 151 -0.91 12.39 -10.74
N ALA A 152 0.23 11.76 -10.47
CA ALA A 152 1.49 12.00 -11.14
C ALA A 152 2.18 10.67 -11.42
N LEU A 153 2.86 10.60 -12.57
CA LEU A 153 3.54 9.40 -13.07
C LEU A 153 4.98 9.73 -13.42
N GLN A 154 5.88 8.79 -13.15
CA GLN A 154 7.27 8.86 -13.57
C GLN A 154 7.68 7.53 -14.19
N ALA A 155 8.21 7.58 -15.41
CA ALA A 155 8.83 6.44 -16.07
C ALA A 155 10.36 6.67 -16.08
N THR A 156 11.07 5.87 -15.29
CA THR A 156 12.54 5.94 -15.19
C THR A 156 13.17 4.75 -15.91
N VAL A 157 13.98 5.02 -16.92
CA VAL A 157 14.77 4.01 -17.62
C VAL A 157 16.00 3.64 -16.78
N LEU A 158 16.21 2.34 -16.57
CA LEU A 158 17.25 1.80 -15.70
C LEU A 158 18.40 1.17 -16.51
N PRO A 159 19.66 1.26 -16.01
CA PRO A 159 20.80 0.54 -16.57
C PRO A 159 20.78 -0.96 -16.19
N PRO A 160 21.72 -1.78 -16.69
CA PRO A 160 22.48 -1.56 -17.92
C PRO A 160 21.58 -1.71 -19.17
N ASP A 161 22.04 -1.19 -20.31
CA ASP A 161 21.44 -1.38 -21.65
C ASP A 161 20.00 -0.91 -21.85
N ARG A 162 19.46 -0.06 -20.96
CA ARG A 162 18.08 0.44 -21.01
C ARG A 162 17.04 -0.70 -21.03
N ARG A 163 17.35 -1.84 -20.41
CA ARG A 163 16.45 -3.01 -20.36
C ARG A 163 15.57 -3.04 -19.12
N GLY A 164 15.70 -2.07 -18.23
CA GLY A 164 14.84 -1.92 -17.06
C GLY A 164 13.97 -0.67 -17.14
N LEU A 165 12.75 -0.76 -16.64
CA LEU A 165 11.85 0.38 -16.48
C LEU A 165 11.26 0.39 -15.07
N ALA A 166 11.42 1.50 -14.35
CA ALA A 166 10.69 1.78 -13.12
C ALA A 166 9.54 2.74 -13.41
N LEU A 167 8.31 2.32 -13.13
CA LEU A 167 7.11 3.14 -13.25
C LEU A 167 6.64 3.56 -11.85
N GLY A 168 6.94 4.80 -11.48
CA GLY A 168 6.48 5.43 -10.25
C GLY A 168 5.10 6.04 -10.41
N VAL A 169 4.27 5.86 -9.39
CA VAL A 169 2.91 6.37 -9.32
C VAL A 169 2.71 7.07 -7.98
N THR A 170 2.30 8.33 -8.05
CA THR A 170 1.89 9.10 -6.88
C THR A 170 0.47 9.56 -7.06
N ARG A 171 -0.36 9.25 -6.08
CA ARG A 171 -1.73 9.75 -5.99
C ARG A 171 -1.95 10.25 -4.58
N PRO A 172 -2.64 11.38 -4.37
CA PRO A 172 -3.00 11.76 -3.04
C PRO A 172 -3.94 10.66 -2.52
N PRO A 173 -4.02 10.46 -1.21
CA PRO A 173 -5.18 9.79 -0.65
C PRO A 173 -6.44 10.69 -0.78
N LEU A 174 -6.37 11.80 -1.54
CA LEU A 174 -7.12 13.08 -1.49
C LEU A 174 -6.43 14.01 -0.47
N ARG A 175 -6.19 15.31 -0.75
CA ARG A 175 -5.41 16.19 0.16
C ARG A 175 -6.06 17.57 0.47
N LEU A 176 -6.10 18.00 1.74
CA LEU A 176 -6.11 19.39 2.25
C LEU A 176 -5.63 19.54 3.72
N ARG A 177 -5.11 20.74 4.02
CA ARG A 177 -4.37 21.11 5.25
C ARG A 177 -5.27 21.25 6.50
N TRP A 178 -5.49 20.17 7.23
CA TRP A 178 -5.92 20.25 8.64
C TRP A 178 -5.26 19.13 9.45
N ALA A 179 -4.04 19.42 9.92
CA ALA A 179 -3.36 18.87 11.10
C ALA A 179 -1.88 19.26 10.96
N LYS A 180 -1.45 20.31 11.67
CA LYS A 180 -0.02 20.70 11.68
C LYS A 180 0.87 19.66 12.38
N HIS A 181 0.32 18.71 13.13
CA HIS A 181 1.09 17.91 14.10
C HIS A 181 0.77 16.40 14.15
N ALA A 182 -0.06 15.84 13.23
CA ALA A 182 -0.42 14.41 13.29
C ALA A 182 0.36 13.51 12.31
N PHE A 183 1.10 14.11 11.36
CA PHE A 183 1.90 13.40 10.37
C PHE A 183 3.13 14.23 10.00
N ASP A 184 3.84 14.74 11.00
CA ASP A 184 5.22 15.18 10.77
C ASP A 184 5.98 13.99 10.16
N SER A 185 6.53 14.21 8.97
CA SER A 185 7.18 13.16 8.19
C SER A 185 8.19 12.44 9.09
N PRO A 186 8.07 11.13 9.34
CA PRO A 186 9.19 10.42 9.95
C PRO A 186 10.38 10.64 9.02
N ASP A 187 11.54 10.87 9.61
CA ASP A 187 12.77 10.94 8.84
C ASP A 187 12.88 9.65 8.03
N VAL A 188 12.63 9.79 6.73
CA VAL A 188 12.73 8.67 5.77
C VAL A 188 14.22 8.37 5.55
N ALA A 189 15.11 9.33 5.87
CA ALA A 189 16.53 9.13 5.84
C ALA A 189 16.92 8.06 6.86
N GLY A 190 17.67 7.08 6.39
CA GLY A 190 18.14 5.96 7.21
C GLY A 190 17.15 4.82 7.40
N LYS A 191 15.91 4.87 6.87
CA LYS A 191 15.03 3.69 6.84
C LYS A 191 15.39 2.75 5.69
N LEU A 192 15.20 1.45 5.93
CA LEU A 192 15.31 0.38 4.95
C LEU A 192 13.91 -0.19 4.65
N LEU A 193 13.60 -0.40 3.38
CA LEU A 193 12.42 -1.12 2.89
C LEU A 193 12.83 -2.54 2.49
N ALA A 194 12.12 -3.54 3.01
CA ALA A 194 12.29 -4.94 2.63
C ALA A 194 10.93 -5.56 2.31
N THR A 195 10.95 -6.59 1.46
CA THR A 195 9.78 -7.40 1.12
C THR A 195 9.94 -8.77 1.77
N PHE A 196 8.93 -9.22 2.50
CA PHE A 196 8.91 -10.52 3.13
C PHE A 196 7.87 -11.39 2.43
N THR A 197 8.34 -12.45 1.78
CA THR A 197 7.48 -13.38 1.06
C THR A 197 7.10 -14.54 1.96
N LEU A 198 5.80 -14.74 2.18
CA LEU A 198 5.26 -15.91 2.87
C LEU A 198 4.65 -16.85 1.83
N SER A 199 5.20 -18.05 1.72
CA SER A 199 4.74 -19.07 0.78
C SER A 199 3.35 -19.60 1.16
N ARG A 200 2.65 -20.18 0.19
CA ARG A 200 1.38 -20.86 0.43
C ARG A 200 1.47 -21.91 1.54
N GLN A 201 2.59 -22.65 1.62
CA GLN A 201 2.80 -23.65 2.66
C GLN A 201 2.98 -23.00 4.04
N GLN A 202 3.78 -21.95 4.15
CA GLN A 202 3.95 -21.22 5.42
C GLN A 202 2.63 -20.64 5.92
N LEU A 203 1.83 -20.08 5.01
CA LEU A 203 0.47 -19.60 5.33
C LEU A 203 -0.44 -20.73 5.78
N GLN A 204 -0.27 -21.95 5.27
CA GLN A 204 -1.04 -23.11 5.70
C GLN A 204 -0.62 -23.56 7.11
N ASN A 205 0.69 -23.61 7.40
CA ASN A 205 1.21 -23.93 8.73
C ASN A 205 0.67 -22.96 9.80
N VAL A 206 0.58 -21.66 9.49
CA VAL A 206 -0.05 -20.66 10.38
C VAL A 206 -1.51 -21.00 10.66
N LYS A 207 -2.29 -21.37 9.63
CA LYS A 207 -3.70 -21.73 9.81
C LYS A 207 -3.86 -22.98 10.66
N ASP A 208 -3.02 -23.97 10.44
CA ASP A 208 -3.09 -25.24 11.15
C ASP A 208 -2.73 -25.05 12.63
N ALA A 209 -1.72 -24.22 12.93
CA ALA A 209 -1.37 -23.82 14.29
C ALA A 209 -2.54 -23.10 15.00
N VAL A 210 -3.17 -22.13 14.33
CA VAL A 210 -4.33 -21.39 14.88
C VAL A 210 -5.53 -22.33 15.08
N ALA A 211 -5.78 -23.25 14.15
CA ALA A 211 -6.87 -24.21 14.25
C ALA A 211 -6.64 -25.23 15.38
N GLY A 212 -5.41 -25.70 15.55
CA GLY A 212 -5.01 -26.58 16.66
C GLY A 212 -5.18 -25.89 18.01
N GLU A 213 -4.80 -24.62 18.12
CA GLU A 213 -5.01 -23.83 19.34
C GLU A 213 -6.50 -23.60 19.63
N ALA A 214 -7.29 -23.27 18.61
CA ALA A 214 -8.74 -23.13 18.73
C ALA A 214 -9.41 -24.41 19.27
N ALA A 215 -8.95 -25.56 18.78
CA ALA A 215 -9.42 -26.87 19.22
C ALA A 215 -9.06 -27.14 20.69
N ARG A 216 -7.81 -26.85 21.10
CA ARG A 216 -7.36 -26.97 22.50
C ARG A 216 -8.18 -26.11 23.46
N ARG A 217 -8.60 -24.91 23.04
CA ARG A 217 -9.44 -24.00 23.84
C ARG A 217 -10.92 -24.32 23.80
N GLY A 218 -11.35 -25.35 23.06
CA GLY A 218 -12.77 -25.68 22.92
C GLY A 218 -13.60 -24.62 22.19
N VAL A 219 -12.95 -23.71 21.45
CA VAL A 219 -13.64 -22.66 20.69
C VAL A 219 -14.25 -23.30 19.43
N ARG A 220 -15.51 -23.72 19.51
CA ARG A 220 -16.25 -24.27 18.36
C ARG A 220 -16.25 -23.24 17.21
N ARG A 221 -15.97 -23.70 15.99
CA ARG A 221 -15.94 -22.95 14.70
C ARG A 221 -17.16 -22.01 14.51
N ARG A 222 -17.18 -20.84 15.16
CA ARG A 222 -18.01 -19.69 14.73
C ARG A 222 -17.34 -18.85 13.66
N VAL A 223 -16.06 -19.11 13.37
CA VAL A 223 -15.27 -18.43 12.32
C VAL A 223 -15.66 -18.87 10.89
N ALA A 224 -16.60 -19.80 10.72
CA ALA A 224 -16.82 -20.48 9.44
C ALA A 224 -18.20 -20.30 8.77
N ARG A 225 -19.02 -19.29 9.11
CA ARG A 225 -20.34 -19.15 8.46
C ARG A 225 -20.71 -17.83 7.78
N ARG A 226 -19.90 -16.77 7.82
CA ARG A 226 -20.20 -15.55 7.03
C ARG A 226 -19.02 -14.84 6.36
N SER A 227 -17.80 -15.35 6.49
CA SER A 227 -16.61 -14.79 5.85
C SER A 227 -15.95 -15.87 4.99
N SER A 228 -15.70 -15.58 3.71
CA SER A 228 -15.08 -16.55 2.80
C SER A 228 -13.75 -17.05 3.41
N PRO A 229 -13.39 -18.34 3.29
CA PRO A 229 -12.13 -18.90 3.79
C PRO A 229 -10.87 -18.15 3.33
N ARG A 230 -11.00 -17.33 2.27
CA ARG A 230 -9.93 -16.50 1.69
C ARG A 230 -9.64 -15.20 2.47
N SER A 231 -10.56 -14.72 3.31
CA SER A 231 -10.45 -13.44 4.04
C SER A 231 -9.74 -13.61 5.39
N ALA A 232 -10.06 -14.67 6.14
CA ALA A 232 -9.47 -14.95 7.45
C ALA A 232 -8.01 -15.43 7.36
N SER A 233 -7.65 -16.17 6.30
CA SER A 233 -6.28 -16.68 6.11
C SER A 233 -5.23 -15.60 5.82
N ARG A 234 -5.65 -14.44 5.32
CA ARG A 234 -4.74 -13.40 4.81
C ARG A 234 -4.53 -12.26 5.82
N GLY A 235 -5.52 -11.97 6.67
CA GLY A 235 -5.36 -11.05 7.80
C GLY A 235 -4.54 -11.63 8.97
N CYS A 236 -4.53 -12.97 9.13
CA CYS A 236 -3.71 -13.66 10.13
C CYS A 236 -2.20 -13.50 9.92
N ALA A 237 -1.74 -13.43 8.67
CA ALA A 237 -0.32 -13.26 8.36
C ALA A 237 0.18 -11.84 8.67
N SER A 238 -0.62 -10.79 8.39
CA SER A 238 -0.31 -9.42 8.83
C SER A 238 -0.38 -9.23 10.35
N ALA A 239 -1.28 -9.97 11.02
CA ALA A 239 -1.43 -9.95 12.48
C ALA A 239 -0.27 -10.64 13.21
N ALA A 240 0.30 -11.70 12.61
CA ALA A 240 1.46 -12.40 13.14
C ALA A 240 2.72 -11.50 13.16
N LEU A 241 2.94 -10.73 12.10
CA LEU A 241 4.19 -10.00 11.86
C LEU A 241 4.25 -8.62 12.51
N GLY A 242 3.09 -8.02 12.78
CA GLY A 242 3.02 -6.62 13.14
C GLY A 242 3.52 -6.22 14.53
N PRO A 243 3.06 -6.90 15.61
CA PRO A 243 3.34 -6.45 16.98
C PRO A 243 4.82 -6.53 17.39
N THR A 244 5.63 -7.35 16.72
CA THR A 244 7.05 -7.60 17.05
C THR A 244 8.01 -6.64 16.36
N ALA A 245 7.64 -6.03 15.23
CA ALA A 245 8.45 -5.02 14.55
C ALA A 245 8.60 -3.70 15.33
N LYS A 246 7.70 -3.44 16.30
CA LYS A 246 7.73 -2.26 17.20
C LYS A 246 8.31 -2.55 18.59
N LYS A 247 8.58 -3.81 18.98
CA LYS A 247 9.08 -4.11 20.34
C LYS A 247 10.57 -3.82 20.51
N GLY A 248 10.84 -2.80 21.31
CA GLY A 248 12.15 -2.48 21.90
C GLY A 248 12.06 -1.71 23.23
N LEU A 249 10.86 -1.43 23.75
CA LEU A 249 10.65 -0.71 25.00
C LEU A 249 9.54 -1.39 25.80
N ALA A 250 9.75 -1.53 27.11
CA ALA A 250 8.75 -1.98 28.08
C ALA A 250 7.71 -0.86 28.28
N VAL A 251 6.47 -0.98 27.78
CA VAL A 251 5.45 0.06 27.94
C VAL A 251 4.02 -0.51 27.88
N THR A 252 3.19 0.01 28.77
CA THR A 252 1.90 -0.44 29.33
C THR A 252 0.62 -0.22 28.49
N ALA A 253 0.63 -0.34 27.16
CA ALA A 253 -0.56 -0.09 26.32
C ALA A 253 -0.82 -1.18 25.26
N ALA A 254 -2.09 -1.47 24.98
CA ALA A 254 -2.52 -2.57 24.11
C ALA A 254 -2.14 -2.33 22.63
N PRO A 255 -1.44 -3.25 21.95
CA PRO A 255 -1.17 -3.11 20.51
C PRO A 255 -2.46 -3.15 19.69
N ASN A 256 -2.66 -2.09 18.91
CA ASN A 256 -3.79 -1.93 17.99
C ASN A 256 -3.33 -2.11 16.53
N LEU A 257 -3.91 -3.07 15.81
CA LEU A 257 -3.77 -3.19 14.36
C LEU A 257 -4.99 -2.54 13.69
N VAL A 258 -4.75 -1.55 12.84
CA VAL A 258 -5.77 -0.89 12.03
C VAL A 258 -5.63 -1.35 10.58
N PHE A 259 -6.72 -1.74 9.94
CA PHE A 259 -6.69 -2.21 8.56
C PHE A 259 -7.90 -1.74 7.76
N PRO A 260 -7.75 -1.43 6.46
CA PRO A 260 -8.85 -0.98 5.62
C PRO A 260 -9.80 -2.14 5.28
N VAL A 261 -11.11 -1.87 5.37
CA VAL A 261 -12.18 -2.77 4.97
C VAL A 261 -12.95 -2.11 3.82
N ASP A 262 -13.05 -2.78 2.67
CA ASP A 262 -13.86 -2.31 1.54
C ASP A 262 -15.35 -2.55 1.83
N HIS A 263 -16.18 -1.51 1.82
CA HIS A 263 -17.60 -1.58 2.10
C HIS A 263 -18.50 -1.67 0.87
N ARG A 264 -17.97 -1.69 -0.36
CA ARG A 264 -18.78 -1.65 -1.59
C ARG A 264 -19.84 -2.75 -1.63
N SER A 265 -19.41 -3.98 -1.32
CA SER A 265 -20.29 -5.15 -1.29
C SER A 265 -21.03 -5.34 0.03
N ARG A 266 -20.89 -4.42 0.99
CA ARG A 266 -21.37 -4.53 2.39
C ARG A 266 -22.43 -3.49 2.75
N LEU A 267 -22.48 -2.36 2.04
CA LEU A 267 -23.54 -1.36 2.18
C LEU A 267 -24.81 -1.81 1.47
N GLU A 268 -25.95 -1.30 1.95
CA GLU A 268 -27.26 -1.48 1.34
C GLU A 268 -27.86 -0.11 0.98
N PRO A 269 -28.11 0.18 -0.31
CA PRO A 269 -27.83 -0.68 -1.48
C PRO A 269 -26.33 -0.83 -1.74
N ARG A 270 -25.94 -1.95 -2.40
CA ARG A 270 -24.54 -2.22 -2.75
C ARG A 270 -23.96 -1.13 -3.65
N VAL A 271 -22.77 -0.68 -3.31
CA VAL A 271 -22.02 0.27 -4.14
C VAL A 271 -21.44 -0.49 -5.35
N PRO A 272 -21.59 0.03 -6.58
CA PRO A 272 -21.03 -0.61 -7.77
C PRO A 272 -19.51 -0.82 -7.68
N GLU A 273 -19.02 -1.92 -8.24
CA GLU A 273 -17.58 -2.24 -8.30
C GLU A 273 -16.78 -1.14 -9.01
N LYS A 274 -17.37 -0.51 -10.03
CA LYS A 274 -16.78 0.59 -10.82
C LYS A 274 -16.87 1.97 -10.13
N TYR A 275 -17.37 2.04 -8.89
CA TYR A 275 -17.40 3.30 -8.15
C TYR A 275 -15.97 3.79 -7.87
N LEU A 276 -15.66 4.98 -8.38
CA LEU A 276 -14.32 5.56 -8.38
C LEU A 276 -13.87 6.03 -6.98
N GLY A 277 -14.80 6.53 -6.16
CA GLY A 277 -14.48 7.12 -4.86
C GLY A 277 -14.04 6.09 -3.82
N ASN A 278 -13.64 6.57 -2.65
CA ASN A 278 -13.31 5.71 -1.52
C ASN A 278 -14.58 5.11 -0.91
N CYS A 279 -14.54 3.81 -0.65
CA CYS A 279 -15.59 3.09 0.08
C CYS A 279 -14.93 2.19 1.12
N ILE A 280 -14.08 2.79 1.95
CA ILE A 280 -13.19 2.07 2.88
C ILE A 280 -13.43 2.59 4.29
N GLY A 281 -13.69 1.69 5.23
CA GLY A 281 -13.77 1.96 6.66
C GLY A 281 -12.66 1.22 7.42
N PRO A 282 -12.28 1.66 8.63
CA PRO A 282 -11.26 1.00 9.43
C PRO A 282 -11.81 -0.26 10.13
N GLY A 283 -11.05 -1.35 10.10
CA GLY A 283 -11.17 -2.44 11.06
C GLY A 283 -10.14 -2.25 12.17
N PHE A 284 -10.54 -2.50 13.41
CA PHE A 284 -9.68 -2.37 14.58
C PHE A 284 -9.49 -3.74 15.24
N ALA A 285 -8.25 -4.17 15.34
CA ALA A 285 -7.90 -5.38 16.07
C ALA A 285 -7.04 -5.00 17.26
N THR A 286 -7.64 -5.11 18.44
CA THR A 286 -7.00 -4.84 19.72
C THR A 286 -6.73 -6.17 20.40
N ALA A 287 -5.47 -6.43 20.75
CA ALA A 287 -5.09 -7.51 21.63
C ALA A 287 -4.40 -6.87 22.84
N HIS A 288 -4.91 -7.11 24.06
CA HIS A 288 -4.33 -6.49 25.24
C HIS A 288 -2.90 -7.00 25.47
N GLU A 289 -1.99 -6.14 25.90
CA GLU A 289 -0.59 -6.51 26.11
C GLU A 289 -0.47 -7.66 27.12
N THR A 290 -1.32 -7.68 28.14
CA THR A 290 -1.41 -8.77 29.11
C THR A 290 -1.79 -10.10 28.47
N GLU A 291 -2.64 -10.12 27.44
CA GLU A 291 -3.02 -11.33 26.71
C GLU A 291 -1.95 -11.80 25.73
N LEU A 292 -1.16 -10.87 25.18
CA LEU A 292 -0.01 -11.19 24.33
C LEU A 292 1.26 -11.52 25.12
N ALA A 293 1.38 -11.03 26.36
CA ALA A 293 2.49 -11.31 27.26
C ALA A 293 2.33 -12.65 27.98
N THR A 294 1.10 -13.14 28.14
CA THR A 294 0.81 -14.47 28.70
C THR A 294 0.92 -15.59 27.67
N THR A 295 1.17 -15.27 26.39
CA THR A 295 1.29 -16.30 25.35
C THR A 295 2.50 -17.17 25.63
N THR A 296 2.27 -18.46 25.81
CA THR A 296 3.33 -19.41 26.17
C THR A 296 4.02 -20.02 24.96
N THR A 297 3.38 -19.96 23.79
CA THR A 297 3.87 -20.52 22.53
C THR A 297 3.57 -19.58 21.36
N THR A 298 4.29 -19.74 20.25
CA THR A 298 4.00 -19.02 18.99
C THR A 298 2.56 -19.25 18.51
N ALA A 299 2.03 -20.46 18.65
CA ALA A 299 0.67 -20.79 18.22
C ALA A 299 -0.41 -20.07 19.04
N ASP A 300 -0.18 -19.92 20.35
CA ASP A 300 -1.02 -19.17 21.28
C ASP A 300 -1.10 -17.68 20.88
N GLY A 301 0.07 -17.05 20.66
CA GLY A 301 0.12 -15.65 20.21
C GLY A 301 -0.53 -15.43 18.84
N LEU A 302 -0.31 -16.34 17.90
CA LEU A 302 -0.97 -16.30 16.59
C LEU A 302 -2.49 -16.43 16.70
N PHE A 303 -2.99 -17.33 17.55
CA PHE A 303 -4.42 -17.50 17.77
C PHE A 303 -5.04 -16.21 18.33
N THR A 304 -4.45 -15.63 19.37
CA THR A 304 -4.92 -14.38 19.99
C THR A 304 -4.94 -13.23 18.97
N ALA A 305 -3.87 -13.05 18.20
CA ALA A 305 -3.81 -12.02 17.16
C ALA A 305 -4.85 -12.24 16.04
N CYS A 306 -5.00 -13.48 15.55
CA CYS A 306 -6.01 -13.84 14.55
C CYS A 306 -7.44 -13.63 15.05
N ALA A 307 -7.72 -13.96 16.31
CA ALA A 307 -9.03 -13.77 16.92
C ALA A 307 -9.39 -12.28 17.03
N ALA A 308 -8.44 -11.43 17.44
CA ALA A 308 -8.62 -9.98 17.46
C ALA A 308 -8.91 -9.42 16.06
N VAL A 309 -8.18 -9.87 15.03
CA VAL A 309 -8.46 -9.47 13.63
C VAL A 309 -9.83 -9.95 13.16
N ALA A 310 -10.22 -11.19 13.47
CA ALA A 310 -11.53 -11.70 13.11
C ALA A 310 -12.65 -10.87 13.77
N ALA A 311 -12.50 -10.51 15.04
CA ALA A 311 -13.44 -9.64 15.75
C ALA A 311 -13.54 -8.25 15.12
N GLY A 312 -12.41 -7.63 14.77
CA GLY A 312 -12.38 -6.33 14.10
C GLY A 312 -13.01 -6.35 12.71
N ILE A 313 -12.81 -7.44 11.94
CA ILE A 313 -13.49 -7.64 10.65
C ILE A 313 -14.99 -7.76 10.86
N ASP A 314 -15.43 -8.57 11.83
CA ASP A 314 -16.84 -8.77 12.12
C ASP A 314 -17.53 -7.46 12.57
N GLU A 315 -16.87 -6.64 13.38
CA GLU A 315 -17.36 -5.31 13.78
C GLU A 315 -17.55 -4.40 12.56
N ALA A 316 -16.51 -4.24 11.74
CA ALA A 316 -16.57 -3.40 10.54
C ALA A 316 -17.60 -3.91 9.52
N VAL A 317 -17.77 -5.23 9.39
CA VAL A 317 -18.77 -5.83 8.49
C VAL A 317 -20.20 -5.60 8.98
N ARG A 318 -20.45 -5.65 10.29
CA ARG A 318 -21.79 -5.34 10.83
C ARG A 318 -22.15 -3.88 10.63
N GLY A 319 -21.17 -2.98 10.74
CA GLY A 319 -21.34 -1.56 10.43
C GLY A 319 -22.48 -0.90 11.21
N GLU A 320 -22.63 -1.24 12.50
CA GLU A 320 -23.62 -0.64 13.39
C GLU A 320 -23.46 0.89 13.44
N PRO A 321 -24.52 1.68 13.72
CA PRO A 321 -24.45 3.14 13.67
C PRO A 321 -23.27 3.74 14.46
N THR A 322 -23.01 3.20 15.65
CA THR A 322 -21.91 3.62 16.54
C THR A 322 -20.52 3.44 15.92
N TYR A 323 -20.35 2.46 15.02
CA TYR A 323 -19.11 2.29 14.26
C TYR A 323 -18.86 3.52 13.36
N TRP A 324 -19.87 3.93 12.58
CA TRP A 324 -19.78 5.07 11.67
C TRP A 324 -19.78 6.43 12.38
N GLU A 325 -20.26 6.51 13.61
CA GLU A 325 -20.21 7.74 14.42
C GLU A 325 -18.82 7.93 15.06
N ARG A 326 -18.16 6.84 15.49
CA ARG A 326 -16.93 6.91 16.31
C ARG A 326 -15.64 6.56 15.57
N TRP A 327 -15.69 6.02 14.36
CA TRP A 327 -14.49 5.59 13.65
C TRP A 327 -13.42 6.68 13.47
N VAL A 328 -13.80 7.96 13.27
CA VAL A 328 -12.84 9.08 13.18
C VAL A 328 -12.13 9.31 14.52
N GLU A 329 -12.88 9.31 15.62
CA GLU A 329 -12.35 9.39 16.99
C GLU A 329 -11.37 8.24 17.23
N ARG A 330 -11.78 7.00 16.94
CA ARG A 330 -10.95 5.80 17.12
C ARG A 330 -9.69 5.78 16.25
N ILE A 331 -9.74 6.30 15.01
CA ILE A 331 -8.54 6.48 14.19
C ILE A 331 -7.62 7.51 14.85
N THR A 332 -8.17 8.61 15.36
CA THR A 332 -7.39 9.68 16.01
C THR A 332 -6.70 9.15 17.28
N GLU A 333 -7.40 8.40 18.11
CA GLU A 333 -6.86 7.70 19.28
C GLU A 333 -5.76 6.73 18.86
N ALA A 334 -6.02 5.87 17.88
CA ALA A 334 -5.03 4.91 17.39
C ALA A 334 -3.79 5.59 16.80
N CYS A 335 -3.93 6.73 16.11
CA CYS A 335 -2.80 7.48 15.57
C CYS A 335 -2.03 8.27 16.65
N ALA A 336 -2.69 8.70 17.72
CA ALA A 336 -2.04 9.34 18.87
C ALA A 336 -1.21 8.34 19.67
N ASP A 337 -1.66 7.09 19.72
CA ASP A 337 -0.87 5.98 20.23
C ASP A 337 0.21 5.59 19.20
N ASP A 338 1.47 5.94 19.47
CA ASP A 338 2.67 5.59 18.67
C ASP A 338 2.86 4.06 18.44
N MET A 339 1.96 3.26 19.03
CA MET A 339 1.93 1.81 19.06
C MET A 339 0.99 1.17 18.03
N SER A 340 0.17 1.96 17.30
CA SER A 340 -0.72 1.38 16.28
C SER A 340 0.04 0.96 15.04
N LEU A 341 -0.35 -0.17 14.45
CA LEU A 341 0.19 -0.62 13.18
C LEU A 341 -0.90 -0.59 12.13
N SER A 342 -0.59 -0.06 10.95
CA SER A 342 -1.54 0.02 9.84
C SER A 342 -1.17 -0.95 8.72
N VAL A 343 -2.16 -1.54 8.08
CA VAL A 343 -2.00 -2.35 6.87
C VAL A 343 -2.43 -1.54 5.66
N ALA A 344 -1.56 -1.44 4.66
CA ALA A 344 -1.85 -0.89 3.35
C ALA A 344 -1.85 -2.01 2.30
N GLY A 345 -2.75 -1.94 1.32
CA GLY A 345 -2.78 -2.92 0.22
C GLY A 345 -3.73 -4.09 0.45
N SER A 346 -3.77 -4.99 -0.53
CA SER A 346 -4.61 -6.18 -0.53
C SER A 346 -4.11 -7.15 -1.60
N THR A 347 -4.05 -8.44 -1.25
CA THR A 347 -3.80 -9.57 -2.18
C THR A 347 -4.84 -9.73 -3.30
N ARG A 348 -5.84 -8.84 -3.36
CA ARG A 348 -6.88 -8.82 -4.41
C ARG A 348 -6.65 -7.71 -5.43
N PHE A 349 -5.65 -6.86 -5.21
CA PHE A 349 -5.38 -5.75 -6.12
C PHE A 349 -4.69 -6.18 -7.42
N GLY A 350 -4.08 -7.38 -7.46
CA GLY A 350 -3.46 -7.89 -8.69
C GLY A 350 -2.37 -6.96 -9.20
N VAL A 351 -1.55 -6.42 -8.28
CA VAL A 351 -0.49 -5.46 -8.63
C VAL A 351 0.53 -6.07 -9.58
N TYR A 352 0.73 -7.39 -9.54
CA TYR A 352 1.59 -8.11 -10.47
C TYR A 352 0.89 -8.49 -11.80
N ASP A 353 -0.41 -8.23 -11.95
CA ASP A 353 -1.15 -8.48 -13.20
C ASP A 353 -1.14 -7.27 -14.15
N MET A 354 -0.42 -6.20 -13.76
CA MET A 354 -0.24 -4.97 -14.55
C MET A 354 0.73 -5.20 -15.72
N ASP A 355 0.23 -5.79 -16.81
CA ASP A 355 0.99 -5.98 -18.06
C ASP A 355 0.62 -4.92 -19.10
N PHE A 356 1.59 -4.10 -19.50
CA PHE A 356 1.45 -3.05 -20.50
C PHE A 356 1.82 -3.52 -21.93
N GLY A 357 1.96 -4.83 -22.14
CA GLY A 357 2.35 -5.45 -23.39
C GLY A 357 3.83 -5.82 -23.48
N PHE A 358 4.61 -5.52 -22.44
CA PHE A 358 6.03 -5.88 -22.32
C PHE A 358 6.31 -6.78 -21.10
N GLY A 359 5.26 -7.40 -20.55
CA GLY A 359 5.35 -8.36 -19.46
C GLY A 359 4.91 -7.79 -18.10
N ARG A 360 4.79 -8.69 -17.13
CA ARG A 360 4.40 -8.40 -15.75
C ARG A 360 5.53 -7.68 -14.99
N PRO A 361 5.20 -6.92 -13.92
CA PRO A 361 6.22 -6.34 -13.05
C PRO A 361 7.09 -7.44 -12.44
N ALA A 362 8.40 -7.22 -12.41
CA ALA A 362 9.36 -8.05 -11.69
C ALA A 362 9.29 -7.85 -10.17
N LYS A 363 8.96 -6.63 -9.72
CA LYS A 363 8.77 -6.28 -8.30
C LYS A 363 7.86 -5.05 -8.18
N VAL A 364 7.09 -4.99 -7.09
CA VAL A 364 6.28 -3.81 -6.73
C VAL A 364 6.64 -3.37 -5.31
N ASP A 365 7.02 -2.09 -5.17
CA ASP A 365 7.31 -1.48 -3.88
C ASP A 365 6.28 -0.39 -3.56
N VAL A 366 5.79 -0.36 -2.31
CA VAL A 366 4.91 0.70 -1.82
C VAL A 366 5.73 1.66 -0.96
N VAL A 367 6.32 2.68 -1.58
CA VAL A 367 7.27 3.60 -0.93
C VAL A 367 6.63 4.38 0.22
N SER A 368 5.34 4.72 0.11
CA SER A 368 4.64 5.49 1.14
C SER A 368 4.54 4.79 2.50
N VAL A 369 4.79 3.47 2.58
CA VAL A 369 4.83 2.75 3.87
C VAL A 369 5.95 3.24 4.78
N ALA A 370 7.05 3.76 4.22
CA ALA A 370 8.13 4.35 5.02
C ALA A 370 7.77 5.69 5.67
N LYS A 371 6.83 6.42 5.05
CA LYS A 371 6.31 7.70 5.54
C LYS A 371 5.15 7.53 6.52
N THR A 372 4.47 6.39 6.48
CA THR A 372 3.26 6.11 7.26
C THR A 372 3.46 5.05 8.35
N ASP A 373 4.64 4.41 8.37
CA ASP A 373 4.96 3.25 9.22
C ASP A 373 3.92 2.11 9.13
N ALA A 374 3.20 2.06 8.01
CA ALA A 374 2.32 0.96 7.65
C ALA A 374 3.14 -0.24 7.13
N MET A 375 2.50 -1.41 7.04
CA MET A 375 3.00 -2.51 6.21
C MET A 375 2.24 -2.56 4.89
N SER A 376 2.90 -2.84 3.77
CA SER A 376 2.20 -3.18 2.54
C SER A 376 1.89 -4.67 2.48
N VAL A 377 0.76 -5.04 1.88
CA VAL A 377 0.39 -6.43 1.62
C VAL A 377 -0.07 -6.57 0.17
N ALA A 378 0.50 -7.54 -0.54
CA ALA A 378 0.18 -7.91 -1.91
C ALA A 378 0.21 -9.43 -2.10
N GLU A 379 -0.34 -9.91 -3.21
CA GLU A 379 -0.11 -11.28 -3.67
C GLU A 379 1.36 -11.53 -4.01
N ASP A 380 1.78 -12.80 -4.01
CA ASP A 380 3.15 -13.16 -4.38
C ASP A 380 3.40 -12.97 -5.89
N ARG A 381 4.59 -12.49 -6.24
CA ARG A 381 4.95 -12.27 -7.65
C ARG A 381 4.95 -13.56 -8.50
N SER A 382 5.21 -14.70 -7.87
CA SER A 382 5.23 -16.02 -8.53
C SER A 382 3.84 -16.55 -8.86
N GLY A 383 2.78 -16.00 -8.27
CA GLY A 383 1.42 -16.52 -8.40
C GLY A 383 1.23 -17.89 -7.74
N SER A 384 2.14 -18.32 -6.86
CA SER A 384 2.05 -19.61 -6.16
C SER A 384 0.98 -19.63 -5.06
N GLY A 385 0.35 -18.48 -4.79
CA GLY A 385 -0.70 -18.31 -3.80
C GLY A 385 -0.17 -17.95 -2.41
N GLY A 386 1.09 -17.50 -2.33
CA GLY A 386 1.68 -16.82 -1.19
C GLY A 386 1.24 -15.36 -1.09
N ILE A 387 1.93 -14.61 -0.22
CA ILE A 387 1.77 -13.16 -0.08
C ILE A 387 3.14 -12.49 0.07
N GLU A 388 3.20 -11.22 -0.32
CA GLU A 388 4.33 -10.34 -0.05
C GLU A 388 3.94 -9.26 0.96
N VAL A 389 4.80 -9.05 1.96
CA VAL A 389 4.64 -8.03 3.00
C VAL A 389 5.80 -7.06 2.94
N GLY A 390 5.56 -5.80 2.58
CA GLY A 390 6.59 -4.77 2.56
C GLY A 390 6.62 -3.98 3.87
N ILE A 391 7.79 -3.83 4.47
CA ILE A 391 7.95 -3.10 5.74
C ILE A 391 9.16 -2.18 5.65
N ALA A 392 9.00 -0.95 6.15
CA ALA A 392 10.08 0.02 6.28
C ALA A 392 10.48 0.19 7.76
N LEU A 393 11.75 -0.05 8.09
CA LEU A 393 12.27 0.04 9.47
C LEU A 393 13.67 0.66 9.48
N SER A 394 14.12 1.14 10.64
CA SER A 394 15.54 1.48 10.82
C SER A 394 16.41 0.21 10.72
N PRO A 395 17.72 0.31 10.41
CA PRO A 395 18.56 -0.86 10.13
C PRO A 395 18.60 -1.85 11.29
N ALA A 396 18.75 -1.35 12.52
CA ALA A 396 18.75 -2.17 13.73
C ALA A 396 17.40 -2.88 13.98
N ARG A 397 16.28 -2.22 13.64
CA ARG A 397 14.94 -2.82 13.77
C ARG A 397 14.67 -3.84 12.67
N MET A 398 15.12 -3.56 11.45
CA MET A 398 15.02 -4.48 10.31
C MET A 398 15.74 -5.79 10.60
N GLU A 399 16.98 -5.72 11.10
CA GLU A 399 17.76 -6.91 11.43
C GLU A 399 17.11 -7.77 12.53
N ARG A 400 16.58 -7.12 13.57
CA ARG A 400 15.81 -7.84 14.62
C ARG A 400 14.56 -8.49 14.05
N PHE A 401 13.83 -7.78 13.19
CA PHE A 401 12.60 -8.28 12.59
C PHE A 401 12.86 -9.48 11.68
N ARG A 402 13.91 -9.43 10.84
CA ARG A 402 14.33 -10.55 9.98
C ARG A 402 14.61 -11.82 10.76
N ARG A 403 15.43 -11.72 11.82
CA ARG A 403 15.76 -12.86 12.68
C ARG A 403 14.52 -13.44 13.35
N TRP A 404 13.72 -12.58 13.99
CA TRP A 404 12.48 -13.00 14.63
C TRP A 404 11.52 -13.70 13.66
N LEU A 405 11.36 -13.17 12.44
CA LEU A 405 10.49 -13.77 11.43
C LEU A 405 11.01 -15.14 10.98
N ALA A 406 12.31 -15.25 10.73
CA ALA A 406 12.94 -16.53 10.36
C ALA A 406 12.72 -17.59 11.44
N ASP A 407 12.93 -17.23 12.72
CA ASP A 407 12.71 -18.12 13.86
C ASP A 407 11.23 -18.54 13.97
N ALA A 408 10.30 -17.59 13.83
CA ALA A 408 8.87 -17.87 13.88
C ALA A 408 8.43 -18.83 12.76
N ILE A 409 8.91 -18.62 11.53
CA ILE A 409 8.63 -19.50 10.39
C ILE A 409 9.19 -20.91 10.63
N ALA A 410 10.42 -21.01 11.15
CA ALA A 410 11.05 -22.29 11.46
C ALA A 410 10.25 -23.08 12.50
N LEU A 411 9.81 -22.41 13.58
CA LEU A 411 8.99 -23.01 14.63
C LEU A 411 7.64 -23.55 14.11
N LEU A 412 6.98 -22.81 13.22
CA LEU A 412 5.72 -23.24 12.61
C LEU A 412 5.90 -24.41 11.65
N SER A 413 7.05 -24.46 10.98
CA SER A 413 7.37 -25.54 10.03
C SER A 413 7.69 -26.85 10.76
N SER A 414 8.44 -26.79 11.86
CA SER A 414 8.76 -27.99 12.67
C SER A 414 7.52 -28.56 13.38
N SER A 415 6.62 -27.70 13.85
CA SER A 415 5.37 -28.12 14.50
C SER A 415 4.42 -28.87 13.56
N SER A 416 4.56 -28.66 12.25
CA SER A 416 3.74 -29.29 11.22
C SER A 416 4.20 -30.71 10.85
N HIS A 417 5.39 -31.13 11.30
CA HIS A 417 5.95 -32.48 11.02
C HIS A 417 5.77 -33.46 12.18
N CYS A 418 5.27 -33.01 13.33
CA CYS A 418 5.07 -33.83 14.53
C CYS A 418 3.59 -34.21 14.79
N ASN A 419 2.69 -33.94 13.85
CA ASN A 419 1.26 -34.29 13.92
C ASN A 419 0.87 -35.36 12.90
#